data_AF-A0A968GB47-F1
#
_entry.id   AF-A0A968GB47-F1
#
_cell.length_a   1.000
_cell.length_b   1.000
_cell.length_c   1.000
_cell.angle_alpha   90.00
_cell.angle_beta   90.00
_cell.angle_gamma   90.00
#
_symmetry.space_group_name_H-M   'P 1'
#
loop_
_entity.id
_entity.type
_entity.pdbx_description
1 polymer ?
#
loop_
_entity_poly.entity_id
_entity_poly.type
_entity_poly.pdbx_seq_one_letter_code
_entity_poly.pdbx_strand_id
1 'polypeptide(L)'
;MKVIHIMTMVMIYTFVTVIDAFSQQIFVPLDQDFVIFDLESKQITTYFNYNTEPFGVRPVVSPDGVHLYYTRKLVNNLLLYRRNLQTQIEESLDMVEPFNHFRLVDNTQVLLDQTRIVTLEHASRSMQHQLMEARMIEMEIDSKRGNRLYYNEAIYELAETSGRVLRAYFLVQESQILIQLVFLHKEAWRDYYQWYLVDAVTLHMDLLEGLKGSFRLNQGGASIGERPSISYIKK
;
A
#
# COMPACT_ATOMS: atom_id res chain seq x y z
N MET A 1 -40.35 -46.94 -5.14
CA MET A 1 -39.32 -45.92 -5.45
C MET A 1 -38.78 -45.37 -4.14
N LYS A 2 -37.54 -45.71 -3.76
CA LYS A 2 -36.88 -45.19 -2.56
C LYS A 2 -36.23 -43.85 -2.93
N VAL A 3 -36.64 -42.77 -2.27
CA VAL A 3 -35.98 -41.46 -2.38
C VAL A 3 -34.76 -41.49 -1.46
N ILE A 4 -33.57 -41.44 -2.05
CA ILE A 4 -32.30 -41.30 -1.32
C ILE A 4 -32.09 -39.81 -1.08
N HIS A 5 -32.21 -39.36 0.17
CA HIS A 5 -31.75 -38.04 0.57
C HIS A 5 -30.23 -38.08 0.74
N ILE A 6 -29.49 -37.46 -0.19
CA ILE A 6 -28.07 -37.19 -0.02
C ILE A 6 -27.96 -35.98 0.91
N MET A 7 -27.70 -36.23 2.20
CA MET A 7 -27.27 -35.19 3.13
C MET A 7 -25.88 -34.71 2.70
N THR A 8 -25.79 -33.47 2.22
CA THR A 8 -24.51 -32.79 2.01
C THR A 8 -23.90 -32.52 3.39
N MET A 9 -22.79 -33.19 3.68
CA MET A 9 -22.04 -33.06 4.92
C MET A 9 -21.34 -31.69 4.92
N VAL A 10 -21.83 -30.74 5.72
CA VAL A 10 -21.12 -29.48 6.00
C VAL A 10 -19.95 -29.81 6.91
N MET A 11 -18.75 -29.88 6.36
CA MET A 11 -17.52 -30.01 7.14
C MET A 11 -17.21 -28.65 7.78
N ILE A 12 -17.56 -28.49 9.05
CA ILE A 12 -17.15 -27.34 9.85
C ILE A 12 -15.70 -27.61 10.28
N TYR A 13 -14.73 -27.05 9.55
CA TYR A 13 -13.37 -26.93 10.03
C TYR A 13 -13.35 -25.88 11.13
N THR A 14 -13.36 -26.30 12.40
CA THR A 14 -12.99 -25.43 13.51
C THR A 14 -11.48 -25.21 13.47
N PHE A 15 -11.05 -24.26 12.66
CA PHE A 15 -9.76 -23.61 12.86
C PHE A 15 -9.87 -22.81 14.15
N VAL A 16 -9.13 -23.22 15.18
CA VAL A 16 -8.77 -22.32 16.27
C VAL A 16 -7.82 -21.29 15.65
N THR A 17 -8.37 -20.23 15.08
CA THR A 17 -7.59 -19.04 14.77
C THR A 17 -7.26 -18.40 16.10
N VAL A 18 -6.00 -18.50 16.52
CA VAL A 18 -5.43 -17.46 17.39
C VAL A 18 -5.62 -16.17 16.60
N ILE A 19 -6.59 -15.36 17.02
CA ILE A 19 -6.78 -14.02 16.49
C ILE A 19 -5.64 -13.22 17.09
N ASP A 20 -4.48 -13.28 16.46
CA ASP A 20 -3.50 -12.22 16.60
C ASP A 20 -4.23 -10.95 16.16
N ALA A 21 -4.43 -10.02 17.09
CA ALA A 21 -4.91 -8.68 16.77
C ALA A 21 -3.81 -7.98 15.96
N PHE A 22 -3.81 -8.22 14.65
CA PHE A 22 -2.86 -7.61 13.74
C PHE A 22 -3.26 -6.15 13.56
N SER A 23 -2.48 -5.23 14.14
CA SER A 23 -2.67 -3.83 13.81
C SER A 23 -2.30 -3.63 12.34
N GLN A 24 -3.26 -3.05 11.61
CA GLN A 24 -3.19 -2.85 10.16
C GLN A 24 -2.51 -1.53 9.90
N GLN A 25 -1.42 -1.54 9.13
CA GLN A 25 -0.69 -0.33 8.82
C GLN A 25 -0.54 -0.16 7.32
N ILE A 26 -0.65 1.08 6.85
CA ILE A 26 -0.41 1.46 5.46
C ILE A 26 0.71 2.48 5.39
N PHE A 27 1.64 2.25 4.44
CA PHE A 27 2.62 3.26 4.07
C PHE A 27 1.98 4.27 3.11
N VAL A 28 1.87 5.53 3.54
CA VAL A 28 1.24 6.59 2.76
C VAL A 28 2.31 7.64 2.43
N PRO A 29 2.71 7.78 1.16
CA PRO A 29 3.59 8.87 0.78
C PRO A 29 2.85 10.19 0.80
N LEU A 30 3.56 11.23 1.20
CA LEU A 30 3.18 12.63 1.11
C LEU A 30 4.02 13.29 -0.01
N ASP A 31 3.98 14.62 -0.12
CA ASP A 31 4.72 15.39 -1.15
C ASP A 31 6.24 15.12 -1.03
N GLN A 32 6.82 15.49 0.11
CA GLN A 32 8.23 15.29 0.42
C GLN A 32 8.45 14.27 1.56
N ASP A 33 7.39 13.89 2.26
CA ASP A 33 7.42 13.08 3.47
C ASP A 33 6.68 11.76 3.27
N PHE A 34 6.69 10.89 4.28
CA PHE A 34 5.93 9.64 4.29
C PHE A 34 5.40 9.38 5.69
N VAL A 35 4.31 8.65 5.78
CA VAL A 35 3.76 8.23 7.07
C VAL A 35 3.41 6.75 7.06
N ILE A 36 3.54 6.12 8.22
CA ILE A 36 2.89 4.84 8.50
C ILE A 36 1.62 5.15 9.27
N PHE A 37 0.48 4.89 8.64
CA PHE A 37 -0.84 5.11 9.20
C PHE A 37 -1.45 3.78 9.63
N ASP A 38 -1.95 3.72 10.86
CA ASP A 38 -2.62 2.55 11.40
C ASP A 38 -4.13 2.66 11.16
N LEU A 39 -4.68 1.70 10.41
CA LEU A 39 -6.08 1.70 9.96
C LEU A 39 -7.06 1.42 11.11
N GLU A 40 -6.64 0.67 12.13
CA GLU A 40 -7.49 0.32 13.27
C GLU A 40 -7.65 1.51 14.21
N SER A 41 -6.53 2.08 14.67
CA SER A 41 -6.53 3.26 15.53
C SER A 41 -6.85 4.55 14.78
N LYS A 42 -6.79 4.52 13.44
CA LYS A 42 -6.96 5.67 12.54
C LYS A 42 -5.96 6.80 12.84
N GLN A 43 -4.74 6.44 13.23
CA GLN A 43 -3.68 7.37 13.62
C GLN A 43 -2.40 7.17 12.82
N ILE A 44 -1.62 8.24 12.67
CA ILE A 44 -0.25 8.15 12.17
C ILE A 44 0.64 7.65 13.31
N THR A 45 1.34 6.56 13.05
CA THR A 45 2.24 5.90 14.02
C THR A 45 3.71 6.23 13.77
N THR A 46 4.06 6.63 12.54
CA THR A 46 5.42 7.04 12.20
C THR A 46 5.38 8.12 11.14
N TYR A 47 6.20 9.16 11.34
CA TYR A 47 6.44 10.22 10.38
C TYR A 47 7.89 10.13 9.89
N PHE A 48 8.05 10.07 8.58
CA PHE A 48 9.33 10.20 7.91
C PHE A 48 9.39 11.59 7.30
N ASN A 49 10.15 12.48 7.94
CA ASN A 49 10.31 13.85 7.48
C ASN A 49 11.63 14.01 6.74
N TYR A 50 11.57 14.45 5.49
CA TYR A 50 12.75 14.60 4.63
C TYR A 50 13.77 15.62 5.17
N ASN A 51 13.31 16.66 5.86
CA ASN A 51 14.20 17.70 6.40
C ASN A 51 15.02 17.20 7.58
N THR A 52 14.50 16.23 8.34
CA THR A 52 15.22 15.62 9.47
C THR A 52 15.97 14.36 9.07
N GLU A 53 15.43 13.60 8.11
CA GLU A 53 16.00 12.36 7.58
C GLU A 53 16.06 12.44 6.05
N PRO A 54 17.04 13.15 5.47
CA PRO A 54 17.13 13.32 4.03
C PRO A 54 17.47 11.99 3.36
N PHE A 55 16.47 11.38 2.74
CA PHE A 55 16.67 10.23 1.88
C PHE A 55 17.24 10.68 0.53
N GLY A 56 18.13 9.90 -0.07
CA GLY A 56 18.61 10.21 -1.43
C GLY A 56 17.53 10.03 -2.50
N VAL A 57 16.65 9.05 -2.27
CA VAL A 57 15.56 8.56 -3.11
C VAL A 57 14.42 8.17 -2.17
N ARG A 58 13.19 8.37 -2.64
CA ARG A 58 11.94 8.03 -1.98
C ARG A 58 11.97 6.60 -1.36
N PRO A 59 11.68 6.45 -0.06
CA PRO A 59 11.53 5.14 0.57
C PRO A 59 10.37 4.33 -0.04
N VAL A 60 10.50 3.01 -0.03
CA VAL A 60 9.49 2.07 -0.52
C VAL A 60 9.38 0.88 0.43
N VAL A 61 8.17 0.46 0.76
CA VAL A 61 7.92 -0.76 1.54
C VAL A 61 7.73 -1.94 0.59
N SER A 62 8.32 -3.09 0.91
CA SER A 62 8.15 -4.33 0.14
C SER A 62 6.67 -4.70 -0.04
N PRO A 63 6.30 -5.32 -1.17
CA PRO A 63 4.95 -5.86 -1.38
C PRO A 63 4.41 -6.74 -0.24
N ASP A 64 5.29 -7.49 0.45
CA ASP A 64 4.92 -8.30 1.63
C ASP A 64 4.72 -7.50 2.94
N GLY A 65 5.05 -6.21 2.95
CA GLY A 65 4.89 -5.36 4.13
C GLY A 65 5.94 -5.48 5.22
N VAL A 66 6.98 -6.28 5.01
CA VAL A 66 7.93 -6.64 6.07
C VAL A 66 9.09 -5.64 6.15
N HIS A 67 9.51 -5.09 5.02
CA HIS A 67 10.74 -4.30 4.93
C HIS A 67 10.50 -2.91 4.33
N LEU A 68 11.15 -1.91 4.91
CA LEU A 68 11.30 -0.57 4.33
C LEU A 68 12.67 -0.48 3.66
N TYR A 69 12.67 -0.08 2.41
CA TYR A 69 13.87 0.22 1.63
C TYR A 69 14.00 1.72 1.49
N TYR A 70 15.17 2.27 1.76
CA TYR A 70 15.43 3.70 1.62
C TYR A 70 16.92 3.95 1.40
N THR A 71 17.27 5.13 0.95
CA THR A 71 18.66 5.49 0.69
C THR A 71 19.16 6.53 1.67
N ARG A 72 20.45 6.46 2.02
CA ARG A 72 21.16 7.57 2.68
C ARG A 72 22.23 8.09 1.74
N LYS A 73 22.37 9.42 1.69
CA LYS A 73 23.40 10.08 0.89
C LYS A 73 24.69 10.13 1.70
N LEU A 74 25.75 9.49 1.19
CA LEU A 74 27.09 9.58 1.75
C LEU A 74 27.99 10.33 0.76
N VAL A 75 28.21 11.62 1.00
CA VAL A 75 29.01 12.54 0.18
C VAL A 75 28.52 12.59 -1.28
N ASN A 76 28.98 11.66 -2.12
CA ASN A 76 28.74 11.59 -3.56
C ASN A 76 27.98 10.33 -4.02
N ASN A 77 27.76 9.36 -3.13
CA ASN A 77 27.09 8.10 -3.47
C ASN A 77 25.81 7.92 -2.65
N LEU A 78 24.87 7.16 -3.21
CA LEU A 78 23.69 6.67 -2.49
C LEU A 78 23.98 5.26 -1.99
N LEU A 79 23.69 5.03 -0.71
CA LEU A 79 23.68 3.69 -0.13
C LEU A 79 22.24 3.26 0.07
N LEU A 80 21.89 2.05 -0.35
CA LEU A 80 20.57 1.47 -0.12
C LEU A 80 20.56 0.72 1.21
N TYR A 81 19.55 0.99 2.03
CA TYR A 81 19.31 0.31 3.31
C TYR A 81 18.00 -0.45 3.25
N ARG A 82 17.96 -1.55 3.99
CA ARG A 82 16.76 -2.32 4.30
C ARG A 82 16.55 -2.30 5.81
N ARG A 83 15.35 -1.90 6.24
CA ARG A 83 14.93 -1.99 7.64
C ARG A 83 13.73 -2.91 7.76
N ASN A 84 13.80 -3.88 8.66
CA ASN A 84 12.65 -4.70 9.02
C ASN A 84 11.70 -3.87 9.91
N LEU A 85 10.44 -3.72 9.48
CA LEU A 85 9.48 -2.83 10.13
C LEU A 85 9.02 -3.32 11.51
N GLN A 86 9.05 -4.63 11.75
CA GLN A 86 8.64 -5.22 13.02
C GLN A 86 9.77 -5.16 14.06
N THR A 87 10.98 -5.59 13.67
CA THR A 87 12.13 -5.69 14.58
C THR A 87 12.97 -4.42 14.65
N GLN A 88 12.75 -3.48 13.72
CA GLN A 88 13.55 -2.26 13.54
C GLN A 88 15.03 -2.51 13.20
N ILE A 89 15.43 -3.76 12.93
CA ILE A 89 16.78 -4.10 12.49
C ILE A 89 17.01 -3.51 11.10
N GLU A 90 18.16 -2.88 10.92
CA GLU A 90 18.56 -2.16 9.71
C GLU A 90 19.90 -2.69 9.19
N GLU A 91 20.02 -2.86 7.89
CA GLU A 91 21.25 -3.26 7.21
C GLU A 91 21.44 -2.50 5.90
N SER A 92 22.69 -2.31 5.49
CA SER A 92 23.02 -1.81 4.15
C SER A 92 22.97 -2.94 3.14
N LEU A 93 22.49 -2.64 1.94
CA LEU A 93 22.50 -3.57 0.81
C LEU A 93 23.62 -3.19 -0.15
N ASP A 94 24.41 -4.18 -0.54
CA ASP A 94 25.48 -4.00 -1.52
C ASP A 94 24.87 -3.78 -2.90
N MET A 95 24.98 -2.55 -3.40
CA MET A 95 24.45 -2.12 -4.70
C MET A 95 25.59 -1.78 -5.66
N VAL A 96 25.33 -1.93 -6.96
CA VAL A 96 26.29 -1.51 -7.99
C VAL A 96 26.33 0.01 -8.06
N GLU A 97 27.34 0.59 -7.43
CA GLU A 97 27.55 2.04 -7.40
C GLU A 97 28.23 2.59 -8.67
N PRO A 98 28.02 3.89 -8.99
CA PRO A 98 27.02 4.77 -8.40
C PRO A 98 25.62 4.43 -8.93
N PHE A 99 24.58 4.79 -8.16
CA PHE A 99 23.21 4.84 -8.64
C PHE A 99 22.51 6.08 -8.09
N ASN A 100 21.52 6.58 -8.81
CA ASN A 100 20.78 7.80 -8.47
C ASN A 100 19.32 7.52 -8.12
N HIS A 101 18.78 6.37 -8.53
CA HIS A 101 17.40 5.97 -8.29
C HIS A 101 17.31 4.46 -8.05
N PHE A 102 16.31 4.04 -7.26
CA PHE A 102 15.94 2.65 -7.09
C PHE A 102 14.42 2.48 -7.07
N ARG A 103 13.95 1.34 -7.52
CA ARG A 103 12.55 0.90 -7.39
C ARG A 103 12.51 -0.59 -7.06
N LEU A 104 11.60 -0.99 -6.18
CA LEU A 104 11.28 -2.42 -5.99
C LEU A 104 10.49 -2.93 -7.19
N VAL A 105 10.99 -4.01 -7.81
CA VAL A 105 10.26 -4.75 -8.84
C VAL A 105 9.30 -5.73 -8.18
N ASP A 106 9.82 -6.46 -7.19
CA ASP A 106 9.08 -7.35 -6.30
C ASP A 106 9.83 -7.47 -4.95
N ASN A 107 9.47 -8.45 -4.10
CA ASN A 107 10.15 -8.67 -2.81
C ASN A 107 11.62 -9.12 -2.95
N THR A 108 12.05 -9.47 -4.16
CA THR A 108 13.31 -10.15 -4.47
C THR A 108 14.23 -9.34 -5.38
N GLN A 109 13.73 -8.27 -5.99
CA GLN A 109 14.45 -7.53 -7.01
C GLN A 109 14.31 -6.02 -6.86
N VAL A 110 15.43 -5.32 -7.07
CA VAL A 110 15.51 -3.87 -7.16
C VAL A 110 15.96 -3.48 -8.56
N LEU A 111 15.27 -2.51 -9.17
CA LEU A 111 15.68 -1.84 -10.40
C LEU A 111 16.40 -0.53 -10.06
N LEU A 112 17.67 -0.42 -10.42
CA LEU A 112 18.50 0.76 -10.29
C LEU A 112 18.55 1.54 -11.61
N ASP A 113 18.40 2.87 -11.52
CA ASP A 113 18.48 3.82 -12.65
C ASP A 113 17.75 3.33 -13.92
N GLN A 114 16.60 2.69 -13.72
CA GLN A 114 15.71 2.15 -14.77
C GLN A 114 16.31 1.06 -15.67
N THR A 115 17.54 0.60 -15.42
CA THR A 115 18.27 -0.26 -16.37
C THR A 115 18.92 -1.49 -15.75
N ARG A 116 19.26 -1.45 -14.45
CA ARG A 116 20.02 -2.51 -13.79
C ARG A 116 19.14 -3.21 -12.76
N ILE A 117 18.91 -4.50 -12.91
CA ILE A 117 18.16 -5.31 -11.93
C ILE A 117 19.16 -6.01 -11.00
N VAL A 118 18.98 -5.85 -9.69
CA VAL A 118 19.76 -6.48 -8.64
C VAL A 118 18.86 -7.40 -7.82
N THR A 119 19.28 -8.65 -7.63
CA THR A 119 18.58 -9.62 -6.79
C THR A 119 18.94 -9.41 -5.33
N LEU A 120 17.93 -9.41 -4.46
CA LEU A 120 18.07 -9.35 -3.02
C LEU A 120 18.25 -10.77 -2.49
N GLU A 121 19.45 -11.12 -2.02
CA GLU A 121 19.88 -12.49 -1.67
C GLU A 121 19.05 -13.22 -0.58
N HIS A 122 18.01 -12.60 -0.03
CA HIS A 122 17.23 -13.14 1.09
C HIS A 122 15.73 -13.31 0.79
N ALA A 123 15.33 -13.18 -0.47
CA ALA A 123 13.92 -13.18 -0.83
C ALA A 123 13.51 -14.46 -1.58
N SER A 124 13.70 -15.61 -0.96
CA SER A 124 13.29 -16.89 -1.55
C SER A 124 11.83 -17.20 -1.18
N ARG A 125 10.85 -16.67 -1.93
CA ARG A 125 9.47 -17.20 -1.93
C ARG A 125 8.83 -17.13 -3.32
N SER A 126 8.16 -18.21 -3.71
CA SER A 126 7.51 -18.37 -5.02
C SER A 126 6.39 -17.35 -5.26
N MET A 127 6.14 -16.96 -6.53
CA MET A 127 5.04 -16.06 -6.92
C MET A 127 3.64 -16.50 -6.43
N GLN A 128 3.37 -17.80 -6.31
CA GLN A 128 2.10 -18.30 -5.76
C GLN A 128 1.91 -17.96 -4.26
N HIS A 129 3.00 -17.89 -3.50
CA HIS A 129 2.97 -17.41 -2.12
C HIS A 129 2.80 -15.88 -2.06
N GLN A 130 3.36 -15.13 -3.01
CA GLN A 130 3.23 -13.67 -3.06
C GLN A 130 1.78 -13.20 -3.28
N LEU A 131 1.01 -13.86 -4.15
CA LEU A 131 -0.41 -13.54 -4.35
C LEU A 131 -1.30 -13.98 -3.18
N MET A 132 -0.95 -15.07 -2.48
CA MET A 132 -1.66 -15.54 -1.28
C MET A 132 -1.32 -14.70 -0.03
N GLU A 133 -0.19 -13.99 -0.03
CA GLU A 133 0.23 -13.07 1.03
C GLU A 133 -0.11 -11.59 0.74
N ALA A 134 -0.53 -11.25 -0.49
CA ALA A 134 -0.95 -9.90 -0.85
C ALA A 134 -2.23 -9.53 -0.08
N ARG A 135 -2.04 -8.91 1.09
CA ARG A 135 -3.13 -8.45 1.97
C ARG A 135 -3.88 -7.25 1.40
N MET A 136 -3.30 -6.62 0.39
CA MET A 136 -3.88 -5.49 -0.32
C MET A 136 -3.70 -5.69 -1.82
N ILE A 137 -4.80 -5.58 -2.57
CA ILE A 137 -4.82 -5.78 -4.02
C ILE A 137 -5.39 -4.54 -4.69
N GLU A 138 -4.68 -3.99 -5.68
CA GLU A 138 -5.19 -2.85 -6.45
C GLU A 138 -6.44 -3.26 -7.25
N MET A 139 -7.49 -2.46 -7.16
CA MET A 139 -8.76 -2.69 -7.83
C MET A 139 -8.81 -1.91 -9.15
N GLU A 140 -9.53 -2.45 -10.13
CA GLU A 140 -9.82 -1.73 -11.37
C GLU A 140 -10.94 -0.71 -11.13
N ILE A 141 -10.78 0.50 -11.68
CA ILE A 141 -11.73 1.61 -11.56
C ILE A 141 -12.40 1.83 -12.92
N ASP A 142 -13.74 1.85 -12.94
CA ASP A 142 -14.51 2.20 -14.13
C ASP A 142 -14.14 3.62 -14.60
N SER A 143 -13.48 3.70 -15.75
CA SER A 143 -13.05 4.98 -16.34
C SER A 143 -14.21 5.93 -16.72
N LYS A 144 -15.43 5.40 -16.92
CA LYS A 144 -16.62 6.17 -17.33
C LYS A 144 -17.43 6.65 -16.14
N ARG A 145 -17.61 5.80 -15.12
CA ARG A 145 -18.42 6.11 -13.93
C ARG A 145 -17.60 6.62 -12.76
N GLY A 146 -16.28 6.40 -12.74
CA GLY A 146 -15.32 6.94 -11.77
C GLY A 146 -15.46 6.42 -10.33
N ASN A 147 -16.61 5.84 -9.97
CA ASN A 147 -16.97 5.41 -8.61
C ASN A 147 -17.41 3.94 -8.56
N ARG A 148 -17.27 3.21 -9.67
CA ARG A 148 -17.49 1.76 -9.74
C ARG A 148 -16.14 1.06 -9.76
N LEU A 149 -15.98 0.08 -8.88
CA LEU A 149 -14.74 -0.65 -8.64
C LEU A 149 -14.94 -2.13 -8.95
N TYR A 150 -13.91 -2.77 -9.47
CA TYR A 150 -13.91 -4.19 -9.82
C TYR A 150 -12.80 -4.92 -9.07
N TYR A 151 -13.17 -6.07 -8.50
CA TYR A 151 -12.23 -7.05 -7.96
C TYR A 151 -12.73 -8.45 -8.31
N ASN A 152 -11.99 -9.16 -9.16
CA ASN A 152 -12.44 -10.41 -9.78
C ASN A 152 -13.81 -10.21 -10.46
N GLU A 153 -14.81 -11.01 -10.07
CA GLU A 153 -16.18 -10.91 -10.59
C GLU A 153 -17.08 -9.98 -9.76
N ALA A 154 -16.58 -9.46 -8.63
CA ALA A 154 -17.33 -8.59 -7.75
C ALA A 154 -17.29 -7.13 -8.24
N ILE A 155 -18.45 -6.47 -8.14
CA ILE A 155 -18.63 -5.06 -8.50
C ILE A 155 -19.04 -4.30 -7.25
N TYR A 156 -18.29 -3.25 -6.93
CA TYR A 156 -18.59 -2.35 -5.83
C TYR A 156 -18.95 -0.98 -6.41
N GLU A 157 -20.17 -0.52 -6.14
CA GLU A 157 -20.67 0.77 -6.63
C GLU A 157 -20.77 1.74 -5.46
N LEU A 158 -19.81 2.66 -5.36
CA LEU A 158 -19.79 3.65 -4.30
C LEU A 158 -20.85 4.71 -4.60
N ALA A 159 -21.88 4.79 -3.76
CA ALA A 159 -22.96 5.76 -3.90
C ALA A 159 -22.41 7.20 -3.79
N GLU A 160 -22.88 8.08 -4.68
CA GLU A 160 -22.60 9.53 -4.82
C GLU A 160 -21.48 10.09 -3.93
N THR A 161 -20.25 9.70 -4.23
CA THR A 161 -19.09 10.42 -3.69
C THR A 161 -19.02 11.77 -4.39
N SER A 162 -18.95 12.86 -3.64
CA SER A 162 -18.72 14.20 -4.22
C SER A 162 -17.33 14.35 -4.88
N GLY A 163 -16.48 13.32 -4.78
CA GLY A 163 -15.20 13.20 -5.47
C GLY A 163 -15.15 11.97 -6.39
N ARG A 164 -14.13 11.91 -7.24
CA ARG A 164 -13.85 10.79 -8.16
C ARG A 164 -12.83 9.86 -7.53
N VAL A 165 -12.99 8.54 -7.69
CA VAL A 165 -11.98 7.58 -7.23
C VAL A 165 -10.73 7.67 -8.10
N LEU A 166 -9.59 7.92 -7.47
CA LEU A 166 -8.27 7.93 -8.11
C LEU A 166 -7.55 6.59 -7.96
N ARG A 167 -7.68 5.96 -6.78
CA ARG A 167 -7.10 4.67 -6.42
C ARG A 167 -8.07 3.90 -5.53
N ALA A 168 -8.06 2.58 -5.67
CA ALA A 168 -8.82 1.68 -4.82
C ALA A 168 -8.01 0.41 -4.59
N TYR A 169 -8.05 -0.10 -3.35
CA TYR A 169 -7.38 -1.32 -2.96
C TYR A 169 -8.32 -2.18 -2.10
N PHE A 170 -8.43 -3.45 -2.44
CA PHE A 170 -9.16 -4.43 -1.64
C PHE A 170 -8.25 -4.98 -0.54
N LEU A 171 -8.66 -4.82 0.72
CA LEU A 171 -8.00 -5.36 1.90
C LEU A 171 -8.58 -6.76 2.19
N VAL A 172 -7.82 -7.78 1.83
CA VAL A 172 -8.34 -9.15 1.64
C VAL A 172 -8.84 -9.78 2.94
N GLN A 173 -8.18 -9.52 4.07
CA GLN A 173 -8.51 -10.19 5.34
C GLN A 173 -9.66 -9.51 6.07
N GLU A 174 -9.91 -8.25 5.74
CA GLU A 174 -10.77 -7.32 6.45
C GLU A 174 -12.12 -7.15 5.78
N SER A 175 -12.25 -7.59 4.52
CA SER A 175 -13.41 -7.28 3.68
C SER A 175 -13.66 -5.77 3.63
N GLN A 176 -12.59 -5.00 3.45
CA GLN A 176 -12.62 -3.54 3.36
C GLN A 176 -11.97 -3.08 2.06
N ILE A 177 -12.31 -1.86 1.65
CA ILE A 177 -11.77 -1.21 0.47
C ILE A 177 -11.14 0.11 0.90
N LEU A 178 -9.84 0.25 0.71
CA LEU A 178 -9.15 1.52 0.87
C LEU A 178 -9.24 2.30 -0.43
N ILE A 179 -9.85 3.50 -0.40
CA ILE A 179 -9.99 4.34 -1.59
C ILE A 179 -9.35 5.72 -1.38
N GLN A 180 -8.84 6.27 -2.47
CA GLN A 180 -8.44 7.67 -2.56
C GLN A 180 -9.43 8.41 -3.47
N LEU A 181 -10.12 9.40 -2.90
CA LEU A 181 -10.96 10.31 -3.66
C LEU A 181 -10.20 11.59 -4.00
N VAL A 182 -10.44 12.10 -5.21
CA VAL A 182 -10.06 13.46 -5.62
C VAL A 182 -11.31 14.32 -5.77
N PHE A 183 -11.29 15.51 -5.18
CA PHE A 183 -12.33 16.51 -5.24
C PHE A 183 -11.81 17.70 -6.04
N LEU A 184 -12.24 17.79 -7.29
CA LEU A 184 -11.82 18.85 -8.20
C LEU A 184 -12.45 20.18 -7.80
N HIS A 185 -11.64 21.24 -7.73
CA HIS A 185 -12.08 22.63 -7.51
C HIS A 185 -12.93 22.89 -6.26
N LYS A 186 -12.89 22.02 -5.23
CA LYS A 186 -13.66 22.18 -3.99
C LYS A 186 -13.10 23.31 -3.10
N GLU A 187 -11.79 23.54 -3.18
CA GLU A 187 -11.14 24.76 -2.68
C GLU A 187 -10.73 25.61 -3.88
N ALA A 188 -10.94 26.93 -3.79
CA ALA A 188 -11.00 27.89 -4.92
C ALA A 188 -9.87 27.84 -5.98
N TRP A 189 -8.78 27.09 -5.75
CA TRP A 189 -7.64 27.00 -6.67
C TRP A 189 -6.98 25.61 -6.74
N ARG A 190 -7.53 24.55 -6.09
CA ARG A 190 -6.79 23.27 -5.92
C ARG A 190 -7.67 22.03 -5.87
N ASP A 191 -7.11 20.94 -6.39
CA ASP A 191 -7.64 19.59 -6.19
C ASP A 191 -7.33 19.14 -4.75
N TYR A 192 -8.32 18.55 -4.11
CA TYR A 192 -8.23 18.04 -2.76
C TYR A 192 -8.27 16.51 -2.79
N TYR A 193 -7.37 15.85 -2.08
CA TYR A 193 -7.27 14.40 -2.03
C TYR A 193 -7.58 13.90 -0.62
N GLN A 194 -8.32 12.79 -0.54
CA GLN A 194 -8.72 12.20 0.72
C GLN A 194 -8.79 10.69 0.66
N TRP A 195 -8.27 10.05 1.71
CA TRP A 195 -8.39 8.62 1.91
C TRP A 195 -9.63 8.27 2.73
N TYR A 196 -10.30 7.19 2.32
CA TYR A 196 -11.43 6.59 3.00
C TYR A 196 -11.23 5.07 3.11
N LEU A 197 -11.74 4.51 4.19
CA LEU A 197 -11.92 3.08 4.35
C LEU A 197 -13.40 2.75 4.12
N VAL A 198 -13.69 1.81 3.25
CA VAL A 198 -15.06 1.43 2.90
C VAL A 198 -15.29 0.00 3.33
N ASP A 199 -16.36 -0.24 4.07
CA ASP A 199 -16.79 -1.61 4.39
C ASP A 199 -17.33 -2.28 3.11
N ALA A 200 -16.77 -3.42 2.70
CA ALA A 200 -17.09 -4.01 1.40
C ALA A 200 -18.51 -4.60 1.33
N VAL A 201 -19.18 -4.80 2.48
CA VAL A 201 -20.51 -5.40 2.56
C VAL A 201 -21.59 -4.31 2.59
N THR A 202 -21.42 -3.33 3.47
CA THR A 202 -22.38 -2.24 3.72
C THR A 202 -22.13 -1.02 2.83
N LEU A 203 -20.94 -0.93 2.23
CA LEU A 203 -20.45 0.24 1.49
C LEU A 203 -20.40 1.51 2.33
N HIS A 204 -20.42 1.38 3.67
CA HIS A 204 -20.24 2.50 4.57
C HIS A 204 -18.82 3.07 4.43
N MET A 205 -18.72 4.39 4.33
CA MET A 205 -17.45 5.09 4.11
C MET A 205 -16.98 5.81 5.36
N ASP A 206 -15.82 5.41 5.84
CA ASP A 206 -15.13 6.01 6.97
C ASP A 206 -13.98 6.91 6.49
N LEU A 207 -14.01 8.16 6.93
CA LEU A 207 -12.96 9.13 6.65
C LEU A 207 -11.70 8.83 7.49
N LEU A 208 -10.54 8.77 6.83
CA LEU A 208 -9.24 8.71 7.51
C LEU A 208 -8.75 10.14 7.83
N GLU A 209 -9.24 10.69 8.94
CA GLU A 209 -9.00 12.08 9.37
C GLU A 209 -7.50 12.41 9.54
N GLY A 210 -6.68 11.48 10.04
CA GLY A 210 -5.23 11.69 10.15
C GLY A 210 -4.52 11.83 8.80
N LEU A 211 -5.17 11.47 7.69
CA LEU A 211 -4.67 11.64 6.32
C LEU A 211 -5.38 12.77 5.58
N LYS A 212 -6.12 13.64 6.28
CA LYS A 212 -6.85 14.74 5.66
C LYS A 212 -5.92 15.75 4.98
N GLY A 213 -6.19 16.08 3.72
CA GLY A 213 -5.42 17.09 2.97
C GLY A 213 -3.96 16.69 2.67
N SER A 214 -3.64 15.40 2.74
CA SER A 214 -2.27 14.85 2.68
C SER A 214 -1.55 14.94 1.33
N PHE A 215 -2.06 15.67 0.33
CA PHE A 215 -1.39 15.77 -0.97
C PHE A 215 -1.43 17.18 -1.58
N ARG A 216 -0.23 17.73 -1.80
CA ARG A 216 0.04 18.65 -2.92
C ARG A 216 0.88 17.84 -3.92
N LEU A 217 0.38 17.60 -5.13
CA LEU A 217 1.12 16.87 -6.17
C LEU A 217 2.13 17.74 -6.93
N ASN A 218 2.40 18.97 -6.47
CA ASN A 218 3.01 19.97 -7.33
C ASN A 218 4.47 20.32 -6.99
N GLN A 219 5.05 19.92 -5.86
CA GLN A 219 6.40 20.40 -5.49
C GLN A 219 7.22 19.43 -4.63
N GLY A 220 7.68 18.32 -5.22
CA GLY A 220 8.74 17.52 -4.59
C GLY A 220 9.03 16.18 -5.24
N GLY A 221 10.14 16.10 -5.99
CA GLY A 221 10.97 14.90 -6.22
C GLY A 221 10.38 13.65 -6.90
N ALA A 222 9.09 13.36 -6.77
CA ALA A 222 8.41 12.29 -7.45
C ALA A 222 7.93 12.80 -8.80
N SER A 223 8.31 12.11 -9.88
CA SER A 223 7.67 12.36 -11.16
C SER A 223 6.16 12.11 -11.02
N ILE A 224 5.34 12.81 -11.80
CA ILE A 224 3.89 12.57 -11.95
C ILE A 224 3.57 11.08 -12.28
N GLY A 225 4.57 10.27 -12.67
CA GLY A 225 4.48 8.83 -12.90
C GLY A 225 4.81 7.92 -11.71
N GLU A 226 5.43 8.41 -10.63
CA GLU A 226 5.74 7.63 -9.43
C GLU A 226 4.54 7.62 -8.50
N ARG A 227 3.61 6.73 -8.85
CA ARG A 227 2.38 6.50 -8.09
C ARG A 227 2.78 6.07 -6.67
N PRO A 228 2.22 6.71 -5.63
CA PRO A 228 2.24 6.18 -4.28
C PRO A 228 2.00 4.67 -4.24
N SER A 229 3.03 3.87 -3.95
CA SER A 229 2.80 2.48 -3.58
C SER A 229 2.36 2.49 -2.13
N ILE A 230 1.06 2.34 -1.90
CA ILE A 230 0.60 1.91 -0.58
C ILE A 230 1.09 0.48 -0.40
N SER A 231 1.64 0.19 0.77
CA SER A 231 2.00 -1.16 1.16
C SER A 231 1.33 -1.45 2.50
N TYR A 232 0.72 -2.63 2.59
CA TYR A 232 0.21 -3.17 3.86
C TYR A 232 1.40 -3.55 4.73
N ILE A 233 1.41 -3.21 6.01
CA ILE A 233 2.45 -3.58 6.97
C ILE A 233 1.82 -4.48 8.03
N LYS A 234 2.47 -5.62 8.29
CA LYS A 234 2.07 -6.55 9.36
C LYS A 234 2.79 -6.18 10.64
N LYS A 235 2.07 -5.94 11.73
CA LYS A 235 2.63 -5.99 13.10
C LYS A 235 2.83 -7.41 13.59
#